data_AF-A0A7S1PMI2-F1
#
_entry.id   AF-A0A7S1PMI2-F1
#
_cell.length_a   1.000
_cell.length_b   1.000
_cell.length_c   1.000
_cell.angle_alpha   90.00
_cell.angle_beta   90.00
_cell.angle_gamma   90.00
#
_symmetry.space_group_name_H-M   'P 1'
#
loop_
_entity.id
_entity.type
_entity.pdbx_description
1 polymer ?
#
loop_
_entity_poly.entity_id
_entity_poly.type
_entity_poly.pdbx_seq_one_letter_code
_entity_poly.pdbx_strand_id
1 'polypeptide(L)'
;ERSWEAVRGVGVEAVGEAMMRAFLRLSPTAGALFSPAVCAKHGDWDAPAGAGPDAASRRSAALRRMSARILDAVGHAAAGRHSAEELMPALLQLGSRHGGYGALEEHFALLGRALLRTLREVLGRDFP
;
A
#
# COMPACT_ATOMS: atom_id res chain seq x y z
N GLU A 1 16.97 -4.74 8.18
CA GLU A 1 16.93 -3.72 9.25
C GLU A 1 17.26 -2.31 8.76
N ARG A 2 18.47 -2.04 8.24
CA ARG A 2 18.89 -0.69 7.78
C ARG A 2 17.92 0.04 6.83
N SER A 3 17.39 -0.65 5.82
CA SER A 3 16.47 -0.03 4.86
C SER A 3 15.12 0.35 5.48
N TRP A 4 14.67 -0.36 6.53
CA TRP A 4 13.41 -0.04 7.21
C TRP A 4 13.54 1.17 8.14
N GLU A 5 14.67 1.29 8.85
CA GLU A 5 14.97 2.47 9.66
C GLU A 5 15.08 3.73 8.80
N ALA A 6 15.69 3.62 7.62
CA ALA A 6 15.77 4.72 6.67
C ALA A 6 14.38 5.15 6.14
N VAL A 7 13.46 4.20 5.89
CA VAL A 7 12.06 4.52 5.55
C VAL A 7 11.37 5.27 6.68
N ARG A 8 11.59 4.88 7.95
CA ARG A 8 11.05 5.59 9.11
C ARG A 8 11.60 7.01 9.24
N GLY A 9 12.88 7.22 8.89
CA GLY A 9 13.51 8.54 8.87
C GLY A 9 12.92 9.49 7.81
N VAL A 10 12.47 8.94 6.68
CA VAL A 10 11.79 9.71 5.61
C VAL A 10 10.31 9.97 5.94
N GLY A 11 9.68 9.04 6.65
CA GLY A 11 8.28 9.12 7.08
C GLY A 11 7.40 8.12 6.34
N VAL A 12 6.85 7.16 7.09
CA VAL A 12 6.06 6.02 6.57
C VAL A 12 4.84 6.48 5.76
N GLU A 13 4.20 7.59 6.13
CA GLU A 13 3.07 8.13 5.35
C GLU A 13 3.47 8.64 3.98
N ALA A 14 4.58 9.37 3.87
CA ALA A 14 5.04 9.93 2.60
C ALA A 14 5.50 8.82 1.64
N VAL A 15 6.21 7.82 2.16
CA VAL A 15 6.65 6.67 1.37
C VAL A 15 5.46 5.79 0.97
N GLY A 16 4.50 5.56 1.88
CA GLY A 16 3.27 4.82 1.57
C GLY A 16 2.47 5.49 0.46
N GLU A 17 2.32 6.81 0.53
CA GLU A 17 1.62 7.60 -0.48
C GLU A 17 2.31 7.54 -1.85
N ALA A 18 3.65 7.64 -1.87
CA ALA A 18 4.44 7.51 -3.09
C ALA A 18 4.30 6.11 -3.72
N MET A 19 4.32 5.05 -2.91
CA MET A 19 4.08 3.67 -3.34
C MET A 19 2.69 3.51 -3.98
N MET A 20 1.64 4.00 -3.31
CA MET A 20 0.28 3.89 -3.82
C MET A 20 0.10 4.66 -5.13
N ARG A 21 0.71 5.85 -5.24
CA ARG A 21 0.73 6.60 -6.50
C ARG A 21 1.48 5.86 -7.61
N ALA A 22 2.59 5.21 -7.30
CA ALA A 22 3.32 4.40 -8.27
C ALA A 22 2.48 3.20 -8.75
N PHE A 23 1.78 2.53 -7.83
CA PHE A 23 0.88 1.43 -8.16
C PHE A 23 -0.26 1.85 -9.09
N LEU A 24 -0.97 2.94 -8.76
CA LEU A 24 -2.07 3.45 -9.60
C LEU A 24 -1.62 3.99 -10.97
N ARG A 25 -0.34 4.32 -11.14
CA ARG A 25 0.24 4.63 -12.46
C ARG A 25 0.48 3.36 -13.28
N LEU A 26 0.87 2.26 -12.63
CA LEU A 26 1.11 0.97 -13.29
C LEU A 26 -0.20 0.24 -13.61
N SER A 27 -1.23 0.42 -12.78
CA SER A 27 -2.58 -0.06 -13.05
C SER A 27 -3.61 1.02 -12.71
N PRO A 28 -3.98 1.86 -13.69
CA PRO A 28 -5.03 2.86 -13.52
C PRO A 28 -6.40 2.23 -13.20
N THR A 29 -6.65 1.02 -13.69
CA THR A 29 -7.90 0.28 -13.48
C THR A 29 -8.03 -0.27 -12.06
N ALA A 30 -6.92 -0.53 -11.37
CA ALA A 30 -6.93 -0.94 -9.96
C ALA A 30 -7.55 0.11 -9.03
N GLY A 31 -7.72 1.35 -9.52
CA GLY A 31 -8.49 2.38 -8.83
C GLY A 31 -9.93 1.97 -8.50
N ALA A 32 -10.54 1.06 -9.28
CA ALA A 32 -11.87 0.52 -9.02
C ALA A 32 -11.96 -0.35 -7.76
N LEU A 33 -10.82 -0.87 -7.25
CA LEU A 33 -10.76 -1.66 -6.02
C LEU A 33 -11.03 -0.80 -4.77
N PHE A 34 -10.81 0.52 -4.87
CA PHE A 34 -11.03 1.48 -3.79
C PHE A 34 -12.46 2.03 -3.84
N SER A 35 -13.45 1.13 -3.77
CA SER A 35 -14.85 1.53 -3.73
C SER A 35 -15.16 2.31 -2.44
N PRO A 36 -16.15 3.20 -2.44
CA PRO A 36 -16.56 3.93 -1.24
C PRO A 36 -16.85 3.01 -0.05
N ALA A 37 -17.36 1.79 -0.27
CA ALA A 37 -17.62 0.81 0.77
C ALA A 37 -16.35 0.22 1.40
N VAL A 38 -15.29 -0.01 0.60
CA VAL A 38 -13.97 -0.43 1.08
C VAL A 38 -13.30 0.70 1.84
N CYS A 39 -13.37 1.92 1.31
CA CYS A 39 -12.77 3.10 1.92
C CYS A 39 -13.48 3.55 3.21
N ALA A 40 -14.81 3.39 3.30
CA ALA A 40 -15.59 3.69 4.49
C ALA A 40 -15.22 2.81 5.69
N LYS A 41 -14.78 1.55 5.46
CA LYS A 41 -14.28 0.67 6.54
C LYS A 41 -13.02 1.21 7.21
N HIS A 42 -12.33 2.15 6.57
CA HIS A 42 -11.13 2.77 7.11
C HIS A 42 -11.37 4.21 7.63
N GLY A 43 -12.63 4.63 7.73
CA GLY A 43 -13.10 5.73 8.59
C GLY A 43 -12.83 7.16 8.11
N ASP A 44 -12.13 7.36 6.99
CA ASP A 44 -11.50 8.66 6.69
C ASP A 44 -11.57 9.06 5.20
N TRP A 45 -12.46 8.45 4.43
CA TRP A 45 -12.54 8.70 2.99
C TRP A 45 -13.34 9.97 2.69
N ASP A 46 -12.62 11.09 2.54
CA ASP A 46 -13.20 12.40 2.19
C ASP A 46 -13.52 12.57 0.69
N ALA A 47 -13.33 11.55 -0.16
CA ALA A 47 -13.68 11.66 -1.57
C ALA A 47 -15.19 11.40 -1.77
N PRO A 48 -15.90 12.21 -2.56
CA PRO A 48 -17.35 12.09 -2.70
C PRO A 48 -17.75 10.72 -3.26
N ALA A 49 -18.84 10.16 -2.74
CA ALA A 49 -19.37 8.87 -3.18
C ALA A 49 -19.68 8.92 -4.68
N GLY A 50 -19.03 8.04 -5.46
CA GLY A 50 -19.16 8.02 -6.92
C GLY A 50 -18.08 8.79 -7.68
N ALA A 51 -17.16 9.49 -7.00
CA ALA A 51 -15.88 9.81 -7.62
C ALA A 51 -15.17 8.49 -7.90
N GLY A 52 -14.95 8.19 -9.19
CA GLY A 52 -14.03 7.14 -9.57
C GLY A 52 -12.62 7.43 -9.04
N PRO A 53 -11.62 6.61 -9.40
CA PRO A 53 -10.22 6.87 -9.08
C PRO A 53 -9.67 8.05 -9.90
N ASP A 54 -10.31 9.22 -9.81
CA ASP A 54 -9.78 10.46 -10.34
C ASP A 54 -8.62 10.96 -9.45
N ALA A 55 -7.97 12.03 -9.89
CA ALA A 55 -6.83 12.60 -9.20
C ALA A 55 -7.15 13.07 -7.76
N ALA A 56 -8.41 13.26 -7.38
CA ALA A 56 -8.81 13.65 -6.03
C ALA A 56 -8.72 12.47 -5.05
N SER A 57 -9.12 11.26 -5.47
CA SER A 57 -8.94 10.03 -4.68
C SER A 57 -7.46 9.77 -4.34
N ARG A 58 -6.52 10.18 -5.22
CA ARG A 58 -5.05 10.07 -4.99
C ARG A 58 -4.49 11.06 -3.95
N ARG A 59 -5.27 12.08 -3.58
CA ARG A 59 -4.92 13.10 -2.59
C ARG A 59 -5.69 12.90 -1.27
N SER A 60 -6.54 11.88 -1.17
CA SER A 60 -7.34 11.67 0.04
C SER A 60 -6.47 11.28 1.23
N ALA A 61 -6.77 11.86 2.39
CA ALA A 61 -6.05 11.57 3.62
C ALA A 61 -6.22 10.10 4.05
N ALA A 62 -7.38 9.49 3.77
CA ALA A 62 -7.59 8.05 3.93
C ALA A 62 -6.63 7.20 3.10
N LEU A 63 -6.45 7.51 1.80
CA LEU A 63 -5.56 6.70 0.96
C LEU A 63 -4.13 6.76 1.49
N ARG A 64 -3.70 7.95 1.94
CA ARG A 64 -2.39 8.14 2.60
C ARG A 64 -2.26 7.28 3.86
N ARG A 65 -3.20 7.40 4.81
CA ARG A 65 -3.19 6.62 6.06
C ARG A 65 -3.22 5.11 5.82
N MET A 66 -4.06 4.65 4.88
CA MET A 66 -4.13 3.25 4.50
C MET A 66 -2.83 2.76 3.87
N SER A 67 -2.25 3.54 2.95
CA SER A 67 -0.96 3.19 2.31
C SER A 67 0.19 3.14 3.32
N ALA A 68 0.17 4.01 4.33
CA ALA A 68 1.12 3.98 5.44
C ALA A 68 1.01 2.68 6.26
N ARG A 69 -0.21 2.23 6.58
CA ARG A 69 -0.44 0.97 7.29
C ARG A 69 0.04 -0.24 6.48
N ILE A 70 -0.16 -0.22 5.16
CA ILE A 70 0.34 -1.28 4.27
C ILE A 70 1.87 -1.30 4.31
N LEU A 71 2.50 -0.14 4.15
CA LEU A 71 3.96 -0.03 4.18
C LEU A 71 4.53 -0.47 5.54
N ASP A 72 3.88 -0.10 6.64
CA ASP A 72 4.26 -0.49 7.99
C ASP A 72 4.19 -2.00 8.20
N ALA A 73 3.12 -2.65 7.75
CA ALA A 73 2.98 -4.11 7.82
C ALA A 73 4.08 -4.83 7.00
N VAL A 74 4.35 -4.35 5.77
CA VAL A 74 5.41 -4.92 4.93
C VAL A 74 6.79 -4.66 5.54
N GLY A 75 7.01 -3.50 6.15
CA GLY A 75 8.25 -3.15 6.82
C GLY A 75 8.57 -4.01 8.03
N HIS A 76 7.56 -4.29 8.87
CA HIS A 76 7.71 -5.20 10.01
C HIS A 76 8.06 -6.63 9.55
N ALA A 77 7.42 -7.11 8.48
CA ALA A 77 7.77 -8.39 7.88
C ALA A 77 9.20 -8.39 7.30
N ALA A 78 9.58 -7.35 6.54
CA ALA A 78 10.91 -7.24 5.92
C ALA A 78 12.05 -7.02 6.93
N ALA A 79 11.75 -6.45 8.09
CA ALA A 79 12.70 -6.32 9.19
C ALA A 79 12.90 -7.62 9.98
N GLY A 80 12.25 -8.73 9.57
CA GLY A 80 12.37 -10.02 10.26
C GLY A 80 11.76 -10.03 11.66
N ARG A 81 10.91 -9.04 11.98
CA ARG A 81 10.25 -8.93 13.28
C ARG A 81 9.10 -9.94 13.45
N HIS A 82 8.80 -10.68 12.39
CA HIS A 82 7.85 -11.77 12.35
C HIS A 82 8.42 -12.92 11.50
N SER A 83 8.24 -14.16 11.95
CA SER A 83 8.59 -15.34 11.14
C SER A 83 7.59 -15.54 10.00
N ALA A 84 8.00 -16.21 8.91
CA ALA A 84 7.08 -16.51 7.81
C ALA A 84 5.86 -17.34 8.27
N GLU A 85 6.05 -18.20 9.27
CA GLU A 85 4.99 -19.02 9.87
C GLU A 85 4.01 -18.16 10.69
N GLU A 86 4.49 -17.14 11.41
CA GLU A 86 3.65 -16.19 12.14
C GLU A 86 2.83 -15.29 11.21
N LEU A 87 3.39 -14.96 10.05
CA LEU A 87 2.72 -14.10 9.07
C LEU A 87 1.68 -14.85 8.24
N MET A 88 1.81 -16.16 8.09
CA MET A 88 0.97 -16.97 7.19
C MET A 88 -0.54 -16.79 7.44
N PRO A 89 -1.07 -16.89 8.68
CA PRO A 89 -2.50 -16.75 8.93
C PRO A 89 -3.01 -15.33 8.62
N ALA A 90 -2.19 -14.32 8.94
CA ALA A 90 -2.52 -12.93 8.68
C ALA A 90 -2.52 -12.62 7.17
N LEU A 91 -1.55 -13.15 6.42
CA LEU A 91 -1.46 -13.00 4.97
C LEU A 91 -2.60 -13.73 4.25
N LEU A 92 -2.99 -14.93 4.69
CA LEU A 92 -4.14 -15.65 4.14
C LEU A 92 -5.45 -14.90 4.37
N GLN A 93 -5.66 -14.37 5.57
CA GLN A 93 -6.83 -13.55 5.88
C GLN A 93 -6.83 -12.25 5.07
N LEU A 94 -5.67 -11.63 4.87
CA LEU A 94 -5.53 -10.43 4.06
C LEU A 94 -5.84 -10.73 2.60
N GLY A 95 -5.27 -11.78 2.01
CA GLY A 95 -5.52 -12.22 0.65
C GLY A 95 -7.00 -12.54 0.41
N SER A 96 -7.64 -13.27 1.34
CA SER A 96 -9.07 -13.59 1.27
C SER A 96 -9.95 -12.34 1.23
N ARG A 97 -9.67 -11.34 2.09
CA ARG A 97 -10.40 -10.07 2.09
C ARG A 97 -10.21 -9.29 0.78
N HIS A 98 -8.98 -9.26 0.26
CA HIS A 98 -8.66 -8.53 -0.98
C HIS A 98 -9.25 -9.21 -2.22
N GLY A 99 -9.28 -10.55 -2.26
CA GLY A 99 -10.03 -11.28 -3.28
C GLY A 99 -11.52 -10.93 -3.28
N GLY A 100 -12.11 -10.77 -2.08
CA GLY A 100 -13.48 -10.28 -1.92
C GLY A 100 -13.71 -8.82 -2.39
N TYR A 101 -12.66 -8.03 -2.55
CA TYR A 101 -12.72 -6.68 -3.13
C TYR A 101 -12.46 -6.66 -4.64
N GLY A 102 -12.25 -7.83 -5.27
CA GLY A 102 -11.92 -7.95 -6.69
C GLY A 102 -10.43 -7.84 -7.00
N ALA A 103 -9.55 -7.89 -5.99
CA ALA A 103 -8.11 -7.86 -6.22
C ALA A 103 -7.64 -9.17 -6.87
N LEU A 104 -7.20 -9.07 -8.12
CA LEU A 104 -6.51 -10.11 -8.87
C LEU A 104 -5.03 -10.26 -8.46
N GLU A 105 -4.46 -11.43 -8.73
CA GLU A 105 -3.04 -11.74 -8.46
C GLU A 105 -2.08 -10.72 -9.09
N GLU A 106 -2.38 -10.26 -10.31
CA GLU A 106 -1.61 -9.24 -11.02
C GLU A 106 -1.45 -7.93 -10.23
N HIS A 107 -2.45 -7.56 -9.42
CA HIS A 107 -2.39 -6.35 -8.60
C HIS A 107 -1.33 -6.46 -7.51
N PHE A 108 -1.11 -7.65 -6.93
CA PHE A 108 -0.07 -7.86 -5.93
C PHE A 108 1.32 -7.76 -6.55
N ALA A 109 1.52 -8.32 -7.74
CA ALA A 109 2.78 -8.20 -8.47
C ALA A 109 3.09 -6.72 -8.84
N LEU A 110 2.08 -5.99 -9.30
CA LEU A 110 2.18 -4.55 -9.59
C LEU A 110 2.48 -3.73 -8.33
N LEU A 111 1.84 -4.04 -7.20
CA LEU A 111 2.06 -3.38 -5.92
C LEU A 111 3.48 -3.62 -5.42
N GLY A 112 3.99 -4.85 -5.52
CA GLY A 112 5.38 -5.18 -5.21
C GLY A 112 6.38 -4.41 -6.06
N ARG A 113 6.15 -4.29 -7.38
CA ARG A 113 6.96 -3.44 -8.26
C ARG A 113 6.92 -1.97 -7.86
N ALA A 114 5.74 -1.46 -7.52
CA ALA A 114 5.56 -0.08 -7.07
C ALA A 114 6.33 0.19 -5.77
N LEU A 115 6.27 -0.75 -4.81
CA LEU A 115 7.02 -0.69 -3.56
C LEU A 115 8.53 -0.65 -3.81
N LEU A 116 9.07 -1.63 -4.54
CA LEU A 116 10.51 -1.70 -4.81
C LEU A 116 11.03 -0.44 -5.52
N ARG A 117 10.26 0.08 -6.49
CA ARG A 117 10.59 1.34 -7.16
C ARG A 117 10.61 2.51 -6.17
N THR A 118 9.59 2.61 -5.33
CA THR A 118 9.49 3.70 -4.34
C THR A 118 10.63 3.64 -3.33
N LEU A 119 10.96 2.45 -2.84
CA LEU A 119 12.10 2.26 -1.93
C LEU A 119 13.41 2.65 -2.61
N ARG A 120 13.62 2.30 -3.88
CA ARG A 120 14.82 2.72 -4.63
C ARG A 120 14.89 4.24 -4.82
N GLU A 121 13.76 4.90 -5.09
CA GLU A 121 13.69 6.35 -5.22
C GLU A 121 13.94 7.07 -3.89
N VAL A 122 13.43 6.53 -2.79
CA VAL A 122 13.52 7.13 -1.45
C VAL A 122 14.87 6.87 -0.77
N LEU A 123 15.39 5.64 -0.88
CA LEU A 123 16.60 5.20 -0.19
C LEU A 123 17.86 5.34 -1.05
N GLY A 124 17.71 5.50 -2.37
CA GLY A 124 18.84 5.72 -3.28
C GLY A 124 19.92 4.64 -3.15
N ARG A 125 21.12 5.03 -2.73
CA ARG A 125 22.28 4.15 -2.58
C ARG A 125 22.17 3.19 -1.39
N ASP A 126 21.27 3.47 -0.46
CA ASP A 126 21.02 2.63 0.74
C ASP A 126 19.97 1.53 0.47
N PHE A 127 19.43 1.47 -0.77
CA PHE A 127 18.59 0.37 -1.22
C PHE A 127 19.46 -0.77 -1.78
N PRO A 128 19.38 -1.99 -1.21
CA PRO A 128 20.18 -3.14 -1.65
C PRO A 128 19.78 -3.69 -3.02
#